data_AF-A0A1S1QHM3-F1
#
_entry.id   AF-A0A1S1QHM3-F1
#
_cell.length_a   1.000
_cell.length_b   1.000
_cell.length_c   1.000
_cell.angle_alpha   90.00
_cell.angle_beta   90.00
_cell.angle_gamma   90.00
#
_symmetry.space_group_name_H-M   'P 1'
#
loop_
_entity.id
_entity.type
_entity.pdbx_description
1 polymer ?
#
loop_
_entity_poly.entity_id
_entity_poly.type
_entity_poly.pdbx_seq_one_letter_code
_entity_poly.pdbx_strand_id
1 'polypeptide(L)'
;MSDSVTDRTYREVMTVDPPPVSTPFEQATRDFVFGQVWSRPGLSRRDRRLVTLTCVAAADAPQPIDDHVYAALGSGDLTLPELLEFVLHFAVYCGWPKASHVEGVIRRQWARLQTERDEPVTPWPALDNATLGPNDWDARLERGVKEFIDVNLLPAPPPDTPYTHAGILSYVFGHLWQRPGLTRRDRRVITVACVAIDDSPMPLQTHVGSALGSGDITKPEMDEIALHFSVYYGFAKGEALQASADAGWARLQS
;
A
#
# COMPACT_ATOMS: atom_id res chain seq x y z
N MET A 1 16.54 32.79 2.18
CA MET A 1 17.16 31.48 2.47
C MET A 1 17.02 30.64 1.21
N SER A 2 18.09 30.02 0.73
CA SER A 2 18.05 29.16 -0.45
C SER A 2 17.12 27.97 -0.18
N ASP A 3 16.16 27.75 -1.06
CA ASP A 3 15.27 26.59 -1.01
C ASP A 3 16.08 25.30 -1.18
N SER A 4 16.25 24.54 -0.09
CA SER A 4 17.06 23.32 -0.12
C SER A 4 16.34 22.24 -0.96
N VAL A 5 17.09 21.32 -1.57
CA VAL A 5 16.49 20.18 -2.29
C VAL A 5 15.54 19.40 -1.38
N THR A 6 15.89 19.28 -0.10
CA THR A 6 15.07 18.62 0.92
C THR A 6 13.73 19.32 1.14
N ASP A 7 13.72 20.65 1.26
CA ASP A 7 12.50 21.45 1.48
C ASP A 7 11.56 21.35 0.28
N ARG A 8 12.13 21.31 -0.93
CA ARG A 8 11.40 21.08 -2.16
C ARG A 8 10.77 19.69 -2.19
N THR A 9 11.56 18.63 -1.92
CA THR A 9 11.03 17.27 -1.85
C THR A 9 9.92 17.15 -0.80
N TYR A 10 10.10 17.78 0.37
CA TYR A 10 9.06 17.79 1.40
C TYR A 10 7.77 18.42 0.87
N ARG A 11 7.82 19.61 0.25
CA ARG A 11 6.63 20.26 -0.32
C ARG A 11 5.98 19.44 -1.41
N GLU A 12 6.77 18.84 -2.29
CA GLU A 12 6.28 17.99 -3.37
C GLU A 12 5.57 16.73 -2.84
N VAL A 13 6.08 16.16 -1.75
CA VAL A 13 5.53 14.94 -1.13
C VAL A 13 4.38 15.26 -0.18
N MET A 14 4.48 16.27 0.67
CA MET A 14 3.53 16.55 1.76
C MET A 14 2.52 17.64 1.40
N THR A 15 2.71 18.34 0.28
CA THR A 15 1.83 19.42 -0.23
C THR A 15 1.68 20.61 0.72
N VAL A 16 2.56 20.73 1.72
CA VAL A 16 2.61 21.81 2.70
C VAL A 16 4.06 22.23 2.94
N ASP A 17 4.27 23.42 3.49
CA ASP A 17 5.60 23.86 3.89
C ASP A 17 6.17 22.95 5.01
N PRO A 18 7.46 22.59 4.94
CA PRO A 18 8.10 21.83 6.00
C PRO A 18 8.12 22.62 7.32
N PRO A 19 7.78 21.98 8.46
CA PRO A 19 7.82 22.63 9.76
C PRO A 19 9.26 23.02 10.14
N PRO A 20 9.42 24.00 11.06
CA PRO A 20 10.73 24.34 11.60
C PRO A 20 11.34 23.13 12.32
N VAL A 21 12.66 22.99 12.22
CA VAL A 21 13.40 21.93 12.90
C VAL A 21 13.86 22.44 14.26
N SER A 22 13.52 21.70 15.30
CA SER A 22 13.89 21.98 16.70
C SER A 22 14.52 20.78 17.40
N THR A 23 14.36 19.57 16.89
CA THR A 23 14.86 18.33 17.49
C THR A 23 15.71 17.49 16.52
N PRO A 24 16.59 16.61 17.04
CA PRO A 24 17.30 15.63 16.19
C PRO A 24 16.36 14.73 15.37
N PHE A 25 15.18 14.42 15.90
CA PHE A 25 14.15 13.67 15.19
C PHE A 25 13.60 14.43 13.98
N GLU A 26 13.27 15.72 14.15
CA GLU A 26 12.79 16.56 13.04
C GLU A 26 13.89 16.79 12.00
N GLN A 27 15.15 16.96 12.43
CA GLN A 27 16.28 17.06 11.52
C GLN A 27 16.46 15.77 10.71
N ALA A 28 16.43 14.61 11.36
CA ALA A 28 16.53 13.32 10.67
C ALA A 28 15.32 13.06 9.75
N THR A 29 14.11 13.44 10.17
CA THR A 29 12.93 13.36 9.30
C THR A 29 13.14 14.19 8.04
N ARG A 30 13.59 15.43 8.19
CA ARG A 30 13.86 16.32 7.06
C ARG A 30 14.96 15.76 6.17
N ASP A 31 16.14 15.53 6.70
CA ASP A 31 17.32 15.21 5.90
C ASP A 31 17.35 13.76 5.41
N PHE A 32 17.04 12.80 6.28
CA PHE A 32 17.11 11.38 5.95
C PHE A 32 15.83 10.91 5.25
N VAL A 33 14.65 11.12 5.85
CA VAL A 33 13.41 10.61 5.26
C VAL A 33 13.08 11.34 3.96
N PHE A 34 12.99 12.67 3.96
CA PHE A 34 12.65 13.43 2.76
C PHE A 34 13.86 13.75 1.87
N GLY A 35 14.98 14.16 2.46
CA GLY A 35 16.16 14.56 1.72
C GLY A 35 16.88 13.42 1.02
N GLN A 36 16.86 12.22 1.60
CA GLN A 36 17.51 11.03 1.05
C GLN A 36 16.50 9.98 0.57
N VAL A 37 15.62 9.47 1.42
CA VAL A 37 14.83 8.27 1.06
C VAL A 37 13.73 8.58 0.03
N TRP A 38 12.97 9.66 0.18
CA TRP A 38 11.96 10.04 -0.82
C TRP A 38 12.54 10.52 -2.15
N SER A 39 13.75 11.09 -2.14
CA SER A 39 14.40 11.65 -3.33
C SER A 39 15.15 10.60 -4.17
N ARG A 40 15.32 9.38 -3.66
CA ARG A 40 16.04 8.30 -4.35
C ARG A 40 15.35 7.89 -5.65
N PRO A 41 16.12 7.70 -6.74
CA PRO A 41 15.61 7.09 -7.96
C PRO A 41 15.33 5.60 -7.74
N GLY A 42 14.68 4.94 -8.69
CA GLY A 42 14.47 3.49 -8.68
C GLY A 42 13.11 3.04 -8.12
N LEU A 43 12.36 3.93 -7.46
CA LEU A 43 10.98 3.69 -7.10
C LEU A 43 10.15 4.96 -7.29
N SER A 44 8.96 4.82 -7.88
CA SER A 44 8.10 5.97 -8.17
C SER A 44 7.56 6.62 -6.89
N ARG A 45 7.22 7.92 -6.96
CA ARG A 45 6.58 8.63 -5.84
C ARG A 45 5.26 7.97 -5.42
N ARG A 46 4.50 7.45 -6.40
CA ARG A 46 3.26 6.70 -6.16
C ARG A 46 3.51 5.41 -5.39
N ASP A 47 4.48 4.59 -5.80
CA ASP A 47 4.80 3.34 -5.10
C ASP A 47 5.29 3.63 -3.66
N ARG A 48 6.13 4.65 -3.48
CA ARG A 48 6.54 5.15 -2.14
C ARG A 48 5.33 5.58 -1.31
N ARG A 49 4.35 6.27 -1.91
CA ARG A 49 3.09 6.64 -1.25
C ARG A 49 2.33 5.42 -0.76
N LEU A 50 2.19 4.39 -1.59
CA LEU A 50 1.47 3.17 -1.23
C LEU A 50 2.14 2.46 -0.04
N VAL A 51 3.47 2.34 -0.04
CA VAL A 51 4.23 1.80 1.10
C VAL A 51 4.01 2.66 2.34
N THR A 52 4.15 3.99 2.22
CA THR A 52 3.97 4.94 3.33
C THR A 52 2.59 4.82 3.95
N LEU A 53 1.53 4.89 3.14
CA LEU A 53 0.14 4.81 3.62
C LEU A 53 -0.12 3.47 4.32
N THR A 54 0.42 2.37 3.79
CA THR A 54 0.33 1.05 4.40
C THR A 54 0.98 1.04 5.79
N CYS A 55 2.21 1.55 5.89
CA CYS A 55 2.96 1.57 7.15
C CYS A 55 2.30 2.46 8.21
N VAL A 56 1.92 3.70 7.87
CA VAL A 56 1.32 4.61 8.86
C VAL A 56 -0.07 4.15 9.31
N ALA A 57 -0.84 3.53 8.40
CA ALA A 57 -2.12 2.91 8.74
C ALA A 57 -1.94 1.72 9.67
N ALA A 58 -0.98 0.83 9.37
CA ALA A 58 -0.73 -0.34 10.20
C ALA A 58 -0.16 0.02 11.58
N ALA A 59 0.59 1.12 11.68
CA ALA A 59 1.15 1.64 12.93
C ALA A 59 0.11 2.32 13.84
N ASP A 60 -1.15 2.48 13.39
CA ASP A 60 -2.19 3.26 14.07
C ASP A 60 -1.72 4.69 14.43
N ALA A 61 -0.91 5.32 13.56
CA ALA A 61 -0.30 6.61 13.82
C ALA A 61 -1.21 7.76 13.33
N PRO A 62 -2.05 8.39 14.17
CA PRO A 62 -3.19 9.17 13.67
C PRO A 62 -2.76 10.39 12.85
N GLN A 63 -1.80 11.17 13.36
CA GLN A 63 -1.31 12.37 12.68
C GLN A 63 -0.60 12.02 11.36
N PRO A 64 0.34 11.06 11.29
CA PRO A 64 0.90 10.60 10.01
C PRO A 64 -0.14 10.07 9.00
N ILE A 65 -1.21 9.40 9.46
CA ILE A 65 -2.29 8.97 8.56
C ILE A 65 -3.01 10.20 7.99
N ASP A 66 -3.41 11.15 8.84
CA ASP A 66 -4.04 12.41 8.39
C ASP A 66 -3.17 13.15 7.37
N ASP A 67 -1.89 13.34 7.67
CA ASP A 67 -0.95 14.10 6.84
C ASP A 67 -0.69 13.41 5.49
N HIS A 68 -0.44 12.10 5.48
CA HIS A 68 -0.15 11.38 4.24
C HIS A 68 -1.38 11.13 3.38
N VAL A 69 -2.58 10.98 3.97
CA VAL A 69 -3.83 10.91 3.20
C VAL A 69 -4.15 12.26 2.58
N TYR A 70 -4.03 13.36 3.33
CA TYR A 70 -4.17 14.71 2.80
C TYR A 70 -3.21 14.94 1.63
N ALA A 71 -1.93 14.61 1.83
CA ALA A 71 -0.90 14.79 0.82
C ALA A 71 -1.12 13.91 -0.42
N ALA A 72 -1.55 12.65 -0.26
CA ALA A 72 -1.83 11.76 -1.39
C ALA A 72 -2.91 12.29 -2.32
N LEU A 73 -4.00 12.80 -1.74
CA LEU A 73 -5.10 13.44 -2.46
C LEU A 73 -4.65 14.80 -3.04
N GLY A 74 -3.94 15.60 -2.24
CA GLY A 74 -3.51 16.93 -2.59
C GLY A 74 -2.53 16.95 -3.77
N SER A 75 -1.61 15.99 -3.82
CA SER A 75 -0.59 15.87 -4.86
C SER A 75 -1.08 15.14 -6.11
N GLY A 76 -2.21 14.43 -6.01
CA GLY A 76 -2.70 13.52 -7.05
C GLY A 76 -1.89 12.23 -7.17
N ASP A 77 -1.10 11.85 -6.15
CA ASP A 77 -0.42 10.53 -6.13
C ASP A 77 -1.45 9.39 -6.19
N LEU A 78 -2.57 9.59 -5.50
CA LEU A 78 -3.73 8.71 -5.51
C LEU A 78 -5.02 9.53 -5.58
N THR A 79 -5.92 9.12 -6.46
CA THR A 79 -7.28 9.63 -6.54
C THR A 79 -8.14 9.06 -5.41
N LEU A 80 -9.30 9.67 -5.15
CA LEU A 80 -10.26 9.15 -4.17
C LEU A 80 -10.66 7.69 -4.47
N PRO A 81 -11.06 7.30 -5.71
CA PRO A 81 -11.37 5.89 -6.01
C PRO A 81 -10.23 4.92 -5.73
N GLU A 82 -8.99 5.31 -6.03
CA GLU A 82 -7.80 4.49 -5.73
C GLU A 82 -7.58 4.33 -4.22
N LEU A 83 -7.81 5.39 -3.43
CA LEU A 83 -7.73 5.32 -1.97
C LEU A 83 -8.81 4.43 -1.36
N LEU A 84 -10.02 4.38 -1.93
CA LEU A 84 -11.07 3.46 -1.48
C LEU A 84 -10.70 1.99 -1.77
N GLU A 85 -10.10 1.73 -2.92
CA GLU A 85 -9.56 0.40 -3.25
C GLU A 85 -8.34 0.04 -2.40
N PHE A 86 -7.49 1.02 -2.06
CA PHE A 86 -6.39 0.85 -1.12
C PHE A 86 -6.90 0.42 0.26
N VAL A 87 -7.90 1.12 0.82
CA VAL A 87 -8.50 0.79 2.12
C VAL A 87 -9.05 -0.63 2.12
N LEU A 88 -9.80 -1.01 1.08
CA LEU A 88 -10.38 -2.34 0.98
C LEU A 88 -9.31 -3.43 0.88
N HIS A 89 -8.25 -3.17 0.12
CA HIS A 89 -7.12 -4.10 0.01
C HIS A 89 -6.36 -4.21 1.32
N PHE A 90 -6.04 -3.09 1.95
CA PHE A 90 -5.41 -3.02 3.27
C PHE A 90 -6.22 -3.77 4.33
N ALA A 91 -7.55 -3.68 4.31
CA ALA A 91 -8.43 -4.37 5.24
C ALA A 91 -8.27 -5.91 5.21
N VAL A 92 -7.99 -6.48 4.04
CA VAL A 92 -7.80 -7.93 3.90
C VAL A 92 -6.50 -8.41 4.51
N TYR A 93 -5.46 -7.58 4.47
CA TYR A 93 -4.15 -7.95 5.00
C TYR A 93 -3.97 -7.53 6.46
N CYS A 94 -4.26 -6.27 6.80
CA CYS A 94 -4.06 -5.71 8.13
C CYS A 94 -5.35 -5.59 8.98
N GLY A 95 -6.50 -6.01 8.45
CA GLY A 95 -7.75 -6.13 9.20
C GLY A 95 -8.72 -4.94 9.07
N TRP A 96 -10.01 -5.27 9.16
CA TRP A 96 -11.13 -4.32 9.02
C TRP A 96 -11.12 -3.13 10.00
N PRO A 97 -10.77 -3.28 11.30
CA PRO A 97 -10.79 -2.15 12.23
C PRO A 97 -9.83 -1.02 11.83
N LYS A 98 -8.60 -1.37 11.42
CA LYS A 98 -7.60 -0.39 10.97
C LYS A 98 -8.06 0.29 9.68
N ALA A 99 -8.56 -0.50 8.71
CA ALA A 99 -9.08 0.03 7.46
C ALA A 99 -10.26 0.99 7.67
N SER A 100 -11.17 0.68 8.61
CA SER A 100 -12.29 1.56 8.96
C SER A 100 -11.81 2.93 9.47
N HIS A 101 -10.75 2.95 10.28
CA HIS A 101 -10.15 4.20 10.73
C HIS A 101 -9.58 5.02 9.55
N VAL A 102 -8.85 4.37 8.64
CA VAL A 102 -8.27 5.01 7.46
C VAL A 102 -9.35 5.57 6.52
N GLU A 103 -10.44 4.85 6.29
CA GLU A 103 -11.57 5.37 5.49
C GLU A 103 -12.17 6.63 6.12
N GLY A 104 -12.33 6.63 7.44
CA GLY A 104 -12.76 7.81 8.19
C GLY A 104 -11.83 9.00 7.99
N VAL A 105 -10.51 8.78 7.95
CA VAL A 105 -9.52 9.81 7.64
C VAL A 105 -9.67 10.32 6.20
N ILE A 106 -9.77 9.43 5.22
CA ILE A 106 -9.96 9.79 3.80
C ILE A 106 -11.19 10.67 3.61
N ARG A 107 -12.32 10.32 4.25
CA ARG A 107 -13.54 11.13 4.23
C ARG A 107 -13.30 12.56 4.72
N ARG A 108 -12.62 12.70 5.86
CA ARG A 108 -12.32 14.02 6.45
C ARG A 108 -11.36 14.83 5.57
N GLN A 109 -10.27 14.23 5.11
CA GLN A 109 -9.27 14.95 4.30
C GLN A 109 -9.80 15.30 2.90
N TRP A 110 -10.64 14.45 2.29
CA TRP A 110 -11.34 14.79 1.04
C TRP A 110 -12.26 15.99 1.18
N ALA A 111 -13.06 16.05 2.26
CA ALA A 111 -13.92 17.19 2.53
C ALA A 111 -13.11 18.48 2.83
N ARG A 112 -12.03 18.34 3.59
CA ARG A 112 -11.09 19.43 3.90
C ARG A 112 -10.49 20.02 2.63
N LEU A 113 -9.93 19.19 1.74
CA LEU A 113 -9.30 19.65 0.50
C LEU A 113 -10.24 20.42 -0.41
N GLN A 114 -11.48 19.94 -0.56
CA GLN A 114 -12.49 20.65 -1.37
C GLN A 114 -12.80 22.03 -0.77
N THR A 115 -12.89 22.11 0.56
CA THR A 115 -13.12 23.38 1.27
C THR A 115 -11.94 24.33 1.09
N GLU A 116 -10.70 23.87 1.28
CA GLU A 116 -9.50 24.70 1.18
C GLU A 116 -9.20 25.17 -0.25
N ARG A 117 -9.68 24.46 -1.27
CA ARG A 117 -9.51 24.79 -2.68
C ARG A 117 -10.66 25.59 -3.29
N ASP A 118 -11.67 25.96 -2.49
CA ASP A 118 -12.93 26.54 -2.97
C ASP A 118 -13.56 25.70 -4.10
N GLU A 119 -13.35 24.38 -4.07
CA GLU A 119 -13.91 23.44 -5.04
C GLU A 119 -15.37 23.10 -4.66
N PRO A 120 -16.26 22.89 -5.64
CA PRO A 120 -17.60 22.41 -5.35
C PRO A 120 -17.54 21.08 -4.60
N VAL A 121 -18.29 20.97 -3.51
CA VAL A 121 -18.37 19.72 -2.74
C VAL A 121 -18.98 18.62 -3.62
N THR A 122 -18.13 17.71 -4.07
CA THR A 122 -18.51 16.47 -4.74
C THR A 122 -19.12 15.50 -3.72
N PRO A 123 -20.29 14.92 -4.01
CA PRO A 123 -20.85 13.87 -3.17
C PRO A 123 -19.88 12.70 -3.05
N TRP A 124 -19.86 12.08 -1.88
CA TRP A 124 -19.14 10.82 -1.69
C TRP A 124 -19.61 9.78 -2.73
N PRO A 125 -18.71 8.99 -3.35
CA PRO A 125 -19.10 8.01 -4.35
C PRO A 125 -20.16 7.05 -3.82
N ALA A 126 -21.30 6.95 -4.52
CA ALA A 126 -22.28 5.91 -4.26
C ALA A 126 -21.76 4.59 -4.84
N LEU A 127 -21.64 3.57 -3.99
CA LEU A 127 -21.37 2.20 -4.43
C LEU A 127 -22.70 1.44 -4.43
N ASP A 128 -23.05 0.85 -5.57
CA ASP A 128 -24.19 -0.05 -5.68
C ASP A 128 -23.74 -1.51 -5.76
N ASN A 129 -24.70 -2.43 -5.77
CA ASN A 129 -24.42 -3.87 -5.84
C ASN A 129 -23.71 -4.28 -7.15
N ALA A 130 -23.78 -3.48 -8.22
CA ALA A 130 -23.09 -3.80 -9.47
C ALA A 130 -21.57 -3.74 -9.26
N THR A 131 -21.08 -2.88 -8.35
CA THR A 131 -19.66 -2.79 -7.98
C THR A 131 -19.13 -4.03 -7.25
N LEU A 132 -20.01 -4.92 -6.78
CA LEU A 132 -19.63 -6.22 -6.19
C LEU A 132 -19.33 -7.28 -7.25
N GLY A 133 -19.61 -6.98 -8.53
CA GLY A 133 -19.52 -7.93 -9.63
C GLY A 133 -20.64 -8.99 -9.58
N PRO A 134 -20.63 -9.96 -10.51
CA PRO A 134 -21.63 -11.02 -10.56
C PRO A 134 -21.65 -11.83 -9.25
N ASN A 135 -22.86 -12.06 -8.73
CA ASN A 135 -23.09 -12.84 -7.51
C ASN A 135 -23.32 -14.34 -7.80
N ASP A 136 -22.58 -14.87 -8.78
CA ASP A 136 -22.50 -16.30 -9.05
C ASP A 136 -21.34 -16.86 -8.22
N TRP A 137 -21.66 -17.72 -7.24
CA TRP A 137 -20.71 -18.26 -6.28
C TRP A 137 -19.78 -19.32 -6.86
N ASP A 138 -20.21 -20.05 -7.89
CA ASP A 138 -19.39 -21.09 -8.51
C ASP A 138 -18.39 -20.45 -9.47
N ALA A 139 -18.88 -19.55 -10.33
CA ALA A 139 -18.01 -18.69 -11.14
C ALA A 139 -17.10 -17.83 -10.26
N ARG A 140 -17.63 -17.44 -9.07
CA ARG A 140 -16.96 -17.03 -7.83
C ARG A 140 -15.57 -17.59 -7.58
N LEU A 141 -15.65 -18.87 -7.27
CA LEU A 141 -14.60 -19.74 -6.82
C LEU A 141 -13.67 -20.09 -7.97
N GLU A 142 -14.21 -20.37 -9.15
CA GLU A 142 -13.44 -20.75 -10.33
C GLU A 142 -12.40 -19.67 -10.71
N ARG A 143 -12.87 -18.43 -10.88
CA ARG A 143 -11.95 -17.31 -11.16
C ARG A 143 -11.02 -17.02 -9.98
N GLY A 144 -11.46 -17.29 -8.75
CA GLY A 144 -10.65 -17.14 -7.55
C GLY A 144 -9.48 -18.12 -7.46
N VAL A 145 -9.72 -19.38 -7.84
CA VAL A 145 -8.68 -20.40 -7.98
C VAL A 145 -7.65 -19.97 -9.04
N LYS A 146 -8.13 -19.50 -10.20
CA LYS A 146 -7.26 -18.99 -11.25
C LYS A 146 -6.43 -17.79 -10.79
N GLU A 147 -7.08 -16.78 -10.21
CA GLU A 147 -6.40 -15.56 -9.75
C GLU A 147 -5.41 -15.86 -8.62
N PHE A 148 -5.73 -16.79 -7.71
CA PHE A 148 -4.78 -17.24 -6.68
C PHE A 148 -3.49 -17.76 -7.31
N ILE A 149 -3.61 -18.66 -8.29
CA ILE A 149 -2.46 -19.26 -8.97
C ILE A 149 -1.67 -18.20 -9.70
N ASP A 150 -2.36 -17.34 -10.45
CA ASP A 150 -1.73 -16.29 -11.24
C ASP A 150 -0.99 -15.30 -10.31
N VAL A 151 -1.58 -14.88 -9.18
CA VAL A 151 -0.99 -13.89 -8.25
C VAL A 151 0.13 -14.47 -7.42
N ASN A 152 -0.04 -15.69 -6.89
CA ASN A 152 0.93 -16.27 -5.95
C ASN A 152 1.97 -17.16 -6.62
N LEU A 153 1.77 -17.52 -7.89
CA LEU A 153 2.62 -18.48 -8.62
C LEU A 153 2.72 -19.83 -7.91
N LEU A 154 1.64 -20.23 -7.25
CA LEU A 154 1.53 -21.45 -6.44
C LEU A 154 0.19 -22.14 -6.71
N PRO A 155 0.09 -23.47 -6.56
CA PRO A 155 -1.18 -24.17 -6.62
C PRO A 155 -2.18 -23.60 -5.60
N ALA A 156 -3.43 -23.44 -6.02
CA ALA A 156 -4.49 -23.03 -5.11
C ALA A 156 -4.71 -24.09 -4.01
N PRO A 157 -4.94 -23.66 -2.75
CA PRO A 157 -5.31 -24.58 -1.69
C PRO A 157 -6.69 -25.21 -1.98
N PRO A 158 -6.98 -26.38 -1.41
CA PRO A 158 -8.30 -26.98 -1.56
C PRO A 158 -9.39 -26.12 -0.85
N PRO A 159 -10.58 -25.96 -1.46
CA PRO A 159 -11.68 -25.17 -0.91
C PRO A 159 -12.46 -25.90 0.20
N ASP A 160 -11.77 -26.59 1.10
CA ASP A 160 -12.41 -27.52 2.05
C ASP A 160 -12.83 -26.84 3.37
N THR A 161 -12.49 -25.56 3.57
CA THR A 161 -12.79 -24.81 4.78
C THR A 161 -13.44 -23.47 4.46
N PRO A 162 -14.24 -22.87 5.37
CA PRO A 162 -14.73 -21.51 5.17
C PRO A 162 -13.61 -20.49 4.92
N TYR A 163 -12.45 -20.69 5.54
CA TYR A 163 -11.27 -19.85 5.35
C TYR A 163 -10.76 -19.92 3.91
N THR A 164 -10.52 -21.12 3.38
CA THR A 164 -10.00 -21.31 2.01
C THR A 164 -11.06 -21.07 0.94
N HIS A 165 -12.29 -21.57 1.14
CA HIS A 165 -13.39 -21.44 0.19
C HIS A 165 -13.96 -20.02 0.13
N ALA A 166 -14.53 -19.52 1.23
CA ALA A 166 -15.23 -18.24 1.23
C ALA A 166 -14.25 -17.06 1.36
N GLY A 167 -13.23 -17.18 2.20
CA GLY A 167 -12.22 -16.15 2.43
C GLY A 167 -11.24 -16.04 1.26
N ILE A 168 -10.28 -16.96 1.19
CA ILE A 168 -9.16 -16.87 0.26
C ILE A 168 -9.63 -16.93 -1.20
N LEU A 169 -10.26 -18.03 -1.61
CA LEU A 169 -10.54 -18.25 -3.02
C LEU A 169 -11.72 -17.41 -3.50
N SER A 170 -12.86 -17.41 -2.80
CA SER A 170 -14.03 -16.65 -3.26
C SER A 170 -13.88 -15.14 -3.06
N TYR A 171 -13.43 -14.68 -1.89
CA TYR A 171 -13.40 -13.24 -1.59
C TYR A 171 -12.10 -12.57 -2.02
N VAL A 172 -10.95 -13.01 -1.51
CA VAL A 172 -9.66 -12.34 -1.75
C VAL A 172 -9.27 -12.44 -3.22
N PHE A 173 -9.16 -13.66 -3.76
CA PHE A 173 -8.73 -13.84 -5.14
C PHE A 173 -9.89 -13.83 -6.14
N GLY A 174 -11.07 -14.30 -5.76
CA GLY A 174 -12.26 -14.32 -6.62
C GLY A 174 -12.97 -12.97 -6.76
N HIS A 175 -12.55 -11.96 -6.00
CA HIS A 175 -13.11 -10.61 -6.09
C HIS A 175 -12.08 -9.52 -5.86
N LEU A 176 -11.53 -9.40 -4.65
CA LEU A 176 -10.72 -8.24 -4.25
C LEU A 176 -9.58 -7.94 -5.24
N TRP A 177 -8.75 -8.95 -5.56
CA TRP A 177 -7.62 -8.78 -6.47
C TRP A 177 -8.02 -8.41 -7.90
N GLN A 178 -9.26 -8.71 -8.29
CA GLN A 178 -9.82 -8.45 -9.62
C GLN A 178 -10.56 -7.11 -9.71
N ARG A 179 -10.76 -6.41 -8.58
CA ARG A 179 -11.48 -5.15 -8.58
C ARG A 179 -10.70 -4.09 -9.37
N PRO A 180 -11.38 -3.24 -10.16
CA PRO A 180 -10.75 -2.13 -10.86
C PRO A 180 -10.28 -1.06 -9.87
N GLY A 181 -9.61 -0.02 -10.37
CA GLY A 181 -9.18 1.14 -9.58
C GLY A 181 -7.73 1.04 -9.12
N LEU A 182 -7.27 -0.12 -8.66
CA LEU A 182 -5.84 -0.38 -8.45
C LEU A 182 -5.31 -1.39 -9.45
N THR A 183 -4.13 -1.11 -9.98
CA THR A 183 -3.43 -2.08 -10.82
C THR A 183 -2.94 -3.27 -9.98
N ARG A 184 -2.65 -4.39 -10.64
CA ARG A 184 -2.01 -5.54 -9.98
C ARG A 184 -0.71 -5.16 -9.27
N ARG A 185 0.08 -4.27 -9.89
CA ARG A 185 1.32 -3.74 -9.31
C ARG A 185 1.04 -2.93 -8.04
N ASP A 186 0.07 -2.01 -8.07
CA ASP A 186 -0.29 -1.24 -6.87
C ASP A 186 -0.65 -2.18 -5.70
N ARG A 187 -1.50 -3.18 -5.98
CA ARG A 187 -1.88 -4.22 -5.00
C ARG A 187 -0.67 -4.99 -4.49
N ARG A 188 0.30 -5.30 -5.36
CA ARG A 188 1.54 -5.97 -4.97
C ARG A 188 2.37 -5.13 -4.00
N VAL A 189 2.56 -3.85 -4.28
CA VAL A 189 3.32 -2.93 -3.40
C VAL A 189 2.67 -2.85 -2.02
N ILE A 190 1.35 -2.70 -1.97
CA ILE A 190 0.59 -2.69 -0.69
C ILE A 190 0.75 -4.02 0.04
N THR A 191 0.52 -5.14 -0.66
CA THR A 191 0.59 -6.48 -0.07
C THR A 191 1.96 -6.77 0.54
N VAL A 192 3.04 -6.47 -0.18
CA VAL A 192 4.42 -6.67 0.30
C VAL A 192 4.67 -5.89 1.59
N ALA A 193 4.23 -4.63 1.66
CA ALA A 193 4.33 -3.85 2.88
C ALA A 193 3.49 -4.45 4.02
N CYS A 194 2.23 -4.85 3.78
CA CYS A 194 1.40 -5.47 4.81
C CYS A 194 2.01 -6.75 5.39
N VAL A 195 2.43 -7.69 4.54
CA VAL A 195 2.96 -8.97 5.02
C VAL A 195 4.32 -8.84 5.72
N ALA A 196 5.07 -7.77 5.45
CA ALA A 196 6.27 -7.42 6.20
C ALA A 196 5.96 -6.85 7.60
N ILE A 197 4.76 -6.31 7.79
CA ILE A 197 4.29 -5.75 9.07
C ILE A 197 3.74 -6.84 9.99
N ASP A 198 2.93 -7.74 9.44
CA ASP A 198 2.08 -8.66 10.20
C ASP A 198 2.83 -9.86 10.81
N ASP A 199 4.17 -9.85 10.80
CA ASP A 199 5.05 -10.90 11.37
C ASP A 199 4.67 -12.32 10.94
N SER A 200 4.14 -12.45 9.71
CA SER A 200 3.62 -13.69 9.15
C SER A 200 4.62 -14.25 8.15
N PRO A 201 5.52 -15.18 8.53
CA PRO A 201 6.70 -15.49 7.74
C PRO A 201 6.35 -16.17 6.40
N MET A 202 5.35 -17.05 6.39
CA MET A 202 4.91 -17.71 5.16
C MET A 202 4.29 -16.72 4.17
N PRO A 203 3.31 -15.87 4.53
CA PRO A 203 2.84 -14.79 3.67
C PRO A 203 3.94 -13.85 3.18
N LEU A 204 4.88 -13.47 4.06
CA LEU A 204 6.02 -12.64 3.67
C LEU A 204 6.86 -13.30 2.57
N GLN A 205 7.22 -14.57 2.75
CA GLN A 205 8.05 -15.30 1.78
C GLN A 205 7.32 -15.53 0.45
N THR A 206 6.05 -15.90 0.50
CA THR A 206 5.26 -16.24 -0.69
C THR A 206 4.87 -15.00 -1.51
N HIS A 207 4.44 -13.91 -0.87
CA HIS A 207 4.08 -12.68 -1.58
C HIS A 207 5.31 -11.93 -2.11
N VAL A 208 6.42 -11.89 -1.37
CA VAL A 208 7.68 -11.30 -1.88
C VAL A 208 8.25 -12.14 -3.01
N GLY A 209 8.28 -13.47 -2.86
CA GLY A 209 8.73 -14.38 -3.91
C GLY A 209 7.90 -14.26 -5.18
N SER A 210 6.57 -14.21 -5.08
CA SER A 210 5.68 -14.07 -6.23
C SER A 210 5.71 -12.67 -6.85
N ALA A 211 5.93 -11.61 -6.06
CA ALA A 211 6.17 -10.26 -6.59
C ALA A 211 7.35 -10.23 -7.57
N LEU A 212 8.46 -10.85 -7.16
CA LEU A 212 9.67 -10.97 -7.97
C LEU A 212 9.48 -11.93 -9.14
N GLY A 213 8.91 -13.12 -8.88
CA GLY A 213 8.76 -14.19 -9.88
C GLY A 213 7.79 -13.84 -11.01
N SER A 214 6.80 -12.99 -10.73
CA SER A 214 5.85 -12.50 -11.75
C SER A 214 6.38 -11.32 -12.54
N GLY A 215 7.43 -10.65 -12.04
CA GLY A 215 7.91 -9.38 -12.58
C GLY A 215 7.02 -8.18 -12.24
N ASP A 216 6.01 -8.32 -11.39
CA ASP A 216 5.18 -7.20 -10.91
C ASP A 216 6.06 -6.13 -10.21
N ILE A 217 7.09 -6.60 -9.50
CA ILE A 217 8.12 -5.78 -8.85
C ILE A 217 9.49 -6.35 -9.20
N THR A 218 10.38 -5.50 -9.75
CA THR A 218 11.76 -5.91 -10.04
C THR A 218 12.60 -5.98 -8.77
N LYS A 219 13.73 -6.72 -8.78
CA LYS A 219 14.61 -6.77 -7.61
C LYS A 219 15.12 -5.38 -7.15
N PRO A 220 15.57 -4.47 -8.04
CA PRO A 220 15.95 -3.12 -7.63
C PRO A 220 14.80 -2.33 -7.00
N GLU A 221 13.57 -2.46 -7.51
CA GLU A 221 12.39 -1.84 -6.91
C GLU A 221 12.07 -2.41 -5.53
N MET A 222 12.20 -3.74 -5.36
CA MET A 222 12.01 -4.40 -4.07
C MET A 222 13.02 -3.91 -3.02
N ASP A 223 14.27 -3.65 -3.41
CA ASP A 223 15.29 -3.08 -2.52
C ASP A 223 14.95 -1.65 -2.09
N GLU A 224 14.43 -0.83 -3.02
CA GLU A 224 13.92 0.50 -2.69
C GLU A 224 12.66 0.46 -1.82
N ILE A 225 11.76 -0.53 -2.02
CA ILE A 225 10.61 -0.77 -1.16
C ILE A 225 11.08 -1.16 0.24
N ALA A 226 12.06 -2.06 0.39
CA ALA A 226 12.57 -2.48 1.68
C ALA A 226 13.20 -1.31 2.47
N LEU A 227 13.99 -0.46 1.80
CA LEU A 227 14.55 0.75 2.41
C LEU A 227 13.44 1.74 2.82
N HIS A 228 12.49 2.01 1.92
CA HIS A 228 11.40 2.95 2.19
C HIS A 228 10.47 2.45 3.30
N PHE A 229 10.18 1.15 3.31
CA PHE A 229 9.47 0.47 4.38
C PHE A 229 10.19 0.63 5.72
N SER A 230 11.51 0.45 5.75
CA SER A 230 12.34 0.51 6.96
C SER A 230 12.24 1.87 7.68
N VAL A 231 12.13 2.98 6.94
CA VAL A 231 12.02 4.30 7.57
C VAL A 231 10.66 4.58 8.18
N TYR A 232 9.61 3.91 7.71
CA TYR A 232 8.24 4.07 8.21
C TYR A 232 7.82 3.01 9.22
N TYR A 233 8.40 1.81 9.17
CA TYR A 233 7.98 0.67 10.01
C TYR A 233 9.14 -0.07 10.70
N GLY A 234 10.34 0.54 10.69
CA GLY A 234 11.50 0.11 11.45
C GLY A 234 12.44 -0.83 10.69
N PHE A 235 13.74 -0.63 10.92
CA PHE A 235 14.81 -1.35 10.22
C PHE A 235 14.84 -2.86 10.52
N ALA A 236 14.40 -3.31 11.71
CA ALA A 236 14.38 -4.74 12.03
C ALA A 236 13.38 -5.52 11.15
N LYS A 237 12.18 -4.97 10.92
CA LYS A 237 11.22 -5.56 9.98
C LYS A 237 11.66 -5.36 8.53
N GLY A 238 12.31 -4.24 8.24
CA GLY A 238 12.98 -4.00 6.96
C GLY A 238 14.03 -5.06 6.61
N GLU A 239 14.84 -5.48 7.58
CA GLU A 239 15.82 -6.55 7.43
C GLU A 239 15.14 -7.88 7.09
N ALA A 240 14.02 -8.20 7.75
CA ALA A 240 13.24 -9.40 7.42
C ALA A 240 12.66 -9.35 5.99
N LEU A 241 12.16 -8.20 5.56
CA LEU A 241 11.68 -8.00 4.19
C LEU A 241 12.84 -8.14 3.18
N GLN A 242 13.98 -7.52 3.43
CA GLN A 242 15.17 -7.62 2.59
C GLN A 242 15.66 -9.08 2.49
N ALA A 243 15.72 -9.80 3.60
CA ALA A 243 16.12 -11.21 3.62
C ALA A 243 15.15 -12.08 2.81
N SER A 244 13.84 -11.82 2.90
CA SER A 244 12.83 -12.49 2.08
C SER A 244 13.03 -12.21 0.59
N ALA A 245 13.33 -10.96 0.22
CA ALA A 245 13.59 -10.53 -1.15
C ALA A 245 14.85 -11.18 -1.73
N ASP A 246 15.94 -11.21 -0.98
CA ASP A 246 17.20 -11.82 -1.41
C ASP A 246 17.06 -13.33 -1.58
N ALA A 247 16.41 -14.01 -0.63
CA ALA A 247 16.15 -15.44 -0.72
C ALA A 247 15.21 -15.78 -1.89
N GLY A 248 14.17 -14.96 -2.12
CA GLY A 248 13.26 -15.08 -3.26
C GLY A 248 13.99 -14.91 -4.58
N TRP A 249 14.82 -13.88 -4.69
CA TRP A 249 15.60 -13.60 -5.89
C TRP A 249 16.62 -14.71 -6.20
N ALA A 250 17.33 -15.21 -5.20
CA ALA A 250 18.30 -16.29 -5.38
C ALA A 250 17.65 -17.56 -5.98
N ARG A 251 16.42 -17.91 -5.55
CA ARG A 251 15.67 -19.03 -6.11
C ARG A 251 15.26 -18.85 -7.57
N LEU A 252 15.12 -17.62 -8.05
CA LEU A 252 14.77 -17.33 -9.44
C LEU A 252 15.98 -17.38 -10.38
N GLN A 253 17.20 -17.35 -9.83
CA GLN A 253 18.45 -17.40 -10.58
C GLN A 253 19.06 -18.82 -10.63
N SER A 254 18.52 -19.77 -9.86
CA SER A 254 18.95 -21.17 -9.81
C SER A 254 18.17 -22.05 -10.77
#